data_AF-A0A7K2MRS6-F1
#
_entry.id   AF-A0A7K2MRS6-F1
#
_cell.length_a   1.000
_cell.length_b   1.000
_cell.length_c   1.000
_cell.angle_alpha   90.00
_cell.angle_beta   90.00
_cell.angle_gamma   90.00
#
_symmetry.space_group_name_H-M   'P 1'
#
loop_
_entity.id
_entity.type
_entity.pdbx_description
1 polymer ?
#
loop_
_entity_poly.entity_id
_entity_poly.type
_entity_poly.pdbx_seq_one_letter_code
_entity_poly.pdbx_strand_id
1 'polypeptide(L)'
;PRERQDAFALRSHRLAAEARKNGHFDDEILPVERPDGVVVDTDECVREDTSLEKLGRLKPVFRPGGTVTAGNASPMNDGAAGLLLVSEEALNDLGLESLGRYVAGGSAGVHPDVMGIGPVPATRKVLARAGWSVGDLAEAEFNEAFAAQALACV
;
A
#
# COMPACT_ATOMS: atom_id res chain seq x y z
N PRO A 1 -20.06 2.95 -2.07
CA PRO A 1 -20.71 2.48 -3.32
C PRO A 1 -19.77 1.63 -4.15
N ARG A 2 -20.29 0.74 -5.00
CA ARG A 2 -19.47 -0.16 -5.84
C ARG A 2 -18.64 0.62 -6.85
N GLU A 3 -19.24 1.61 -7.47
CA GLU A 3 -18.63 2.44 -8.51
C GLU A 3 -17.41 3.19 -7.96
N ARG A 4 -17.50 3.71 -6.73
CA ARG A 4 -16.37 4.35 -6.05
C ARG A 4 -15.23 3.36 -5.76
N GLN A 5 -15.55 2.13 -5.36
CA GLN A 5 -14.55 1.09 -5.10
C GLN A 5 -13.81 0.70 -6.38
N ASP A 6 -14.54 0.48 -7.47
CA ASP A 6 -13.95 0.11 -8.76
C ASP A 6 -13.15 1.28 -9.37
N ALA A 7 -13.61 2.53 -9.21
CA ALA A 7 -12.86 3.70 -9.64
C ALA A 7 -11.55 3.88 -8.86
N PHE A 8 -11.58 3.62 -7.55
CA PHE A 8 -10.39 3.64 -6.70
C PHE A 8 -9.38 2.58 -7.16
N ALA A 9 -9.82 1.33 -7.36
CA ALA A 9 -8.95 0.25 -7.82
C ALA A 9 -8.37 0.50 -9.24
N LEU A 10 -9.18 1.04 -10.15
CA LEU A 10 -8.69 1.46 -11.48
C LEU A 10 -7.61 2.55 -11.36
N ARG A 11 -7.81 3.53 -10.48
CA ARG A 11 -6.80 4.57 -10.24
C ARG A 11 -5.51 3.98 -9.68
N SER A 12 -5.62 3.06 -8.71
CA SER A 12 -4.46 2.36 -8.11
C SER A 12 -3.62 1.64 -9.18
N HIS A 13 -4.24 0.79 -10.02
CA HIS A 13 -3.53 0.13 -11.12
C HIS A 13 -2.90 1.09 -12.13
N ARG A 14 -3.56 2.21 -12.45
CA ARG A 14 -3.02 3.21 -13.37
C ARG A 14 -1.77 3.89 -12.81
N LEU A 15 -1.81 4.30 -11.54
CA LEU A 15 -0.67 4.91 -10.88
C LEU A 15 0.50 3.94 -10.76
N ALA A 16 0.24 2.69 -10.36
CA ALA A 16 1.29 1.67 -10.28
C ALA A 16 1.91 1.37 -11.66
N ALA A 17 1.10 1.31 -12.72
CA ALA A 17 1.59 1.13 -14.08
C ALA A 17 2.43 2.33 -14.57
N GLU A 18 2.02 3.55 -14.24
CA GLU A 18 2.76 4.78 -14.57
C GLU A 18 4.08 4.87 -13.80
N ALA A 19 4.06 4.63 -12.49
CA ALA A 19 5.24 4.60 -11.63
C ALA A 19 6.28 3.58 -12.13
N ARG A 20 5.83 2.37 -12.50
CA ARG A 20 6.69 1.36 -13.12
C ARG A 20 7.31 1.83 -14.42
N LYS A 21 6.52 2.41 -15.33
CA LYS A 21 7.03 2.92 -16.62
C LYS A 21 8.05 4.03 -16.46
N ASN A 22 7.94 4.79 -15.37
CA ASN A 22 8.85 5.88 -15.04
C ASN A 22 10.04 5.43 -14.19
N GLY A 23 10.20 4.13 -13.91
CA GLY A 23 11.32 3.59 -13.15
C GLY A 23 11.30 3.91 -11.66
N HIS A 24 10.14 4.30 -11.09
CA HIS A 24 10.05 4.67 -9.68
C HIS A 24 10.32 3.50 -8.72
N PHE A 25 10.23 2.27 -9.20
CA PHE A 25 10.48 1.06 -8.40
C PHE A 25 11.88 0.47 -8.61
N ASP A 26 12.68 1.02 -9.53
CA ASP A 26 13.97 0.44 -9.94
C ASP A 26 14.99 0.44 -8.80
N ASP A 27 14.90 1.43 -7.89
CA ASP A 27 15.79 1.57 -6.74
C ASP A 27 15.37 0.70 -5.54
N GLU A 28 14.13 0.19 -5.50
CA GLU A 28 13.58 -0.56 -4.36
C GLU A 28 13.34 -2.05 -4.64
N ILE A 29 13.19 -2.46 -5.92
CA ILE A 29 13.03 -3.88 -6.28
C ILE A 29 14.40 -4.55 -6.46
N LEU A 30 14.64 -5.59 -5.67
CA LEU A 30 15.79 -6.48 -5.86
C LEU A 30 15.36 -7.72 -6.66
N PRO A 31 15.98 -8.00 -7.83
CA PRO A 31 15.67 -9.20 -8.60
C PRO A 31 15.88 -10.49 -7.80
N VAL A 32 14.92 -11.40 -7.87
CA VAL A 32 14.99 -12.73 -7.23
C VAL A 32 14.99 -13.82 -8.29
N GLU A 33 16.02 -14.65 -8.30
CA GLU A 33 16.07 -15.85 -9.14
C GLU A 33 15.36 -17.01 -8.43
N ARG A 34 14.35 -17.57 -9.10
CA ARG A 34 13.60 -18.74 -8.63
C ARG A 34 14.38 -20.04 -8.90
N PRO A 35 14.06 -21.15 -8.21
CA PRO A 35 14.73 -22.44 -8.45
C PRO A 35 14.61 -23.00 -9.88
N ASP A 36 13.64 -22.54 -10.67
CA ASP A 36 13.47 -22.89 -12.08
C ASP A 36 14.25 -21.95 -13.03
N GLY A 37 15.08 -21.05 -12.49
CA GLY A 37 15.93 -20.12 -13.25
C GLY A 37 15.20 -18.87 -13.73
N VAL A 38 13.94 -18.68 -13.38
CA VAL A 38 13.19 -17.46 -13.73
C VAL A 38 13.59 -16.34 -12.79
N VAL A 39 14.07 -15.22 -13.35
CA VAL A 39 14.32 -13.99 -12.60
C VAL A 39 13.01 -13.21 -12.50
N VAL A 40 12.62 -12.88 -11.27
CA VAL A 40 11.49 -12.01 -10.97
C VAL A 40 12.05 -10.66 -10.50
N ASP A 41 11.89 -9.64 -11.33
CA ASP A 41 12.38 -8.27 -11.12
C ASP A 41 11.27 -7.21 -11.25
N THR A 42 10.02 -7.66 -11.43
CA THR A 42 8.89 -6.79 -11.75
C THR A 42 7.64 -7.30 -11.04
N ASP A 43 6.89 -6.40 -10.41
CA ASP A 43 5.62 -6.76 -9.76
C ASP A 43 4.62 -7.38 -10.75
N GLU A 44 4.08 -8.54 -10.40
CA GLU A 44 3.20 -9.31 -11.28
C GLU A 44 1.74 -8.87 -11.20
N CYS A 45 1.35 -8.09 -10.19
CA CYS A 45 -0.05 -7.83 -9.86
C CYS A 45 -0.67 -6.63 -10.59
N VAL A 46 0.15 -5.76 -11.19
CA VAL A 46 -0.33 -4.57 -11.90
C VAL A 46 -1.02 -4.98 -13.22
N ARG A 47 -2.19 -4.40 -13.47
CA ARG A 47 -3.04 -4.70 -14.64
C ARG A 47 -3.25 -3.43 -15.45
N GLU A 48 -2.38 -3.18 -16.42
CA GLU A 48 -2.47 -2.01 -17.30
C GLU A 48 -3.73 -1.99 -18.15
N ASP A 49 -4.26 -3.17 -18.46
CA ASP A 49 -5.43 -3.38 -19.30
C ASP A 49 -6.75 -3.30 -18.51
N THR A 50 -6.72 -3.01 -17.21
CA THR A 50 -7.93 -2.95 -16.38
C THR A 50 -8.82 -1.75 -16.76
N SER A 51 -10.12 -1.88 -16.54
CA SER A 51 -11.11 -0.86 -16.88
C SER A 51 -12.33 -0.95 -15.96
N LEU A 52 -13.10 0.14 -15.84
CA LEU A 52 -14.37 0.12 -15.09
C LEU A 52 -15.32 -0.94 -15.61
N GLU A 53 -15.33 -1.20 -16.92
CA GLU A 53 -16.16 -2.25 -17.51
C GLU A 53 -15.70 -3.64 -17.07
N LYS A 54 -14.40 -3.93 -17.10
CA LYS A 54 -13.84 -5.20 -16.62
C LYS A 54 -14.13 -5.39 -15.13
N LEU A 55 -13.88 -4.36 -14.32
CA LEU A 55 -14.12 -4.37 -12.89
C LEU A 55 -15.61 -4.56 -12.57
N GLY A 56 -16.51 -3.85 -13.27
CA GLY A 56 -17.96 -3.93 -13.06
C GLY A 56 -18.56 -5.32 -13.33
N ARG A 57 -17.93 -6.11 -14.21
CA ARG A 57 -18.34 -7.50 -14.50
C ARG A 57 -17.94 -8.50 -13.40
N LEU A 58 -17.04 -8.14 -12.49
CA LEU A 58 -16.59 -9.04 -11.44
C LEU A 58 -17.70 -9.28 -10.40
N LYS A 59 -17.86 -10.54 -10.02
CA LYS A 59 -18.84 -10.98 -9.03
C LYS A 59 -18.35 -10.67 -7.61
N PRO A 60 -19.25 -10.29 -6.68
CA PRO A 60 -18.89 -10.15 -5.27
C PRO A 60 -18.38 -11.46 -4.67
N VAL A 61 -17.38 -11.38 -3.79
CA VAL A 61 -16.69 -12.58 -3.26
C VAL A 61 -17.12 -13.00 -1.85
N PHE A 62 -17.63 -12.07 -1.02
CA PHE A 62 -17.96 -12.37 0.37
C PHE A 62 -19.44 -12.64 0.65
N ARG A 63 -20.35 -11.96 -0.07
CA ARG A 63 -21.80 -12.14 0.11
C ARG A 63 -22.61 -11.77 -1.12
N PRO A 64 -23.77 -12.39 -1.35
CA PRO A 64 -24.74 -11.95 -2.36
C PRO A 64 -25.09 -10.47 -2.19
N GLY A 65 -25.12 -9.71 -3.29
CA GLY A 65 -25.38 -8.27 -3.26
C GLY A 65 -24.27 -7.41 -2.61
N GLY A 66 -23.12 -8.00 -2.27
CA GLY A 66 -21.95 -7.26 -1.81
C GLY A 66 -21.31 -6.39 -2.90
N THR A 67 -20.40 -5.50 -2.50
CA THR A 67 -19.67 -4.64 -3.44
C THR A 67 -18.20 -5.00 -3.60
N VAL A 68 -17.66 -5.83 -2.70
CA VAL A 68 -16.26 -6.24 -2.73
C VAL A 68 -16.07 -7.39 -3.70
N THR A 69 -15.13 -7.23 -4.62
CA THR A 69 -14.77 -8.19 -5.67
C THR A 69 -13.26 -8.37 -5.69
N ALA A 70 -12.77 -9.38 -6.42
CA ALA A 70 -11.33 -9.58 -6.62
C ALA A 70 -10.62 -8.37 -7.26
N GLY A 71 -11.33 -7.52 -8.01
CA GLY A 71 -10.72 -6.36 -8.67
C GLY A 71 -10.69 -5.08 -7.82
N ASN A 72 -11.32 -5.09 -6.64
CA ASN A 72 -11.31 -3.96 -5.71
C ASN A 72 -10.87 -4.37 -4.28
N ALA A 73 -10.18 -5.51 -4.21
CA ALA A 73 -9.51 -6.06 -3.05
C ALA A 73 -8.03 -6.25 -3.39
N SER A 74 -7.16 -6.24 -2.38
CA SER A 74 -5.74 -6.53 -2.58
C SER A 74 -5.56 -7.95 -3.14
N PRO A 75 -4.66 -8.17 -4.10
CA PRO A 75 -4.35 -9.50 -4.57
C PRO A 75 -3.66 -10.33 -3.48
N MET A 76 -3.76 -11.66 -3.59
CA MET A 76 -2.91 -12.57 -2.83
C MET A 76 -1.55 -12.60 -3.52
N ASN A 77 -0.49 -12.22 -2.82
CA ASN A 77 0.86 -12.15 -3.37
C ASN A 77 1.87 -12.80 -2.41
N ASP A 78 3.01 -13.18 -2.98
CA ASP A 78 4.21 -13.57 -2.25
C ASP A 78 5.26 -12.47 -2.41
N GLY A 79 5.99 -12.16 -1.33
CA GLY A 79 7.01 -11.11 -1.35
C GLY A 79 7.73 -10.96 -0.01
N ALA A 80 8.86 -10.26 -0.02
CA ALA A 80 9.64 -9.93 1.16
C ALA A 80 10.21 -8.51 1.03
N ALA A 81 10.37 -7.83 2.16
CA ALA A 81 11.03 -6.53 2.26
C ALA A 81 11.94 -6.51 3.49
N GLY A 82 12.99 -5.70 3.43
CA GLY A 82 13.94 -5.51 4.53
C GLY A 82 14.25 -4.03 4.75
N LEU A 83 14.42 -3.65 6.01
CA LEU A 83 14.84 -2.30 6.39
C LEU A 83 15.96 -2.40 7.42
N LEU A 84 17.08 -1.72 7.17
CA LEU A 84 18.16 -1.56 8.16
C LEU A 84 17.94 -0.26 8.95
N LEU A 85 17.72 -0.39 10.25
CA LEU A 85 17.62 0.73 11.18
C LEU A 85 18.87 0.78 12.05
N VAL A 86 19.47 1.96 12.15
CA VAL A 86 20.70 2.20 12.92
C VAL A 86 20.54 3.49 13.74
N SER A 87 21.38 3.65 14.77
CA SER A 87 21.48 4.91 15.51
C SER A 87 22.20 5.97 14.66
N GLU A 88 21.96 7.24 14.96
CA GLU A 88 22.68 8.37 14.36
C GLU A 88 24.18 8.30 14.67
N GLU A 89 24.55 7.83 15.86
CA GLU A 89 25.94 7.56 16.24
C GLU A 89 26.61 6.55 15.29
N ALA A 90 25.95 5.42 15.02
CA ALA A 90 26.49 4.40 14.12
C ALA A 90 26.65 4.92 12.68
N LEU A 91 25.74 5.78 12.20
CA LEU A 91 25.89 6.44 10.90
C LEU A 91 27.12 7.36 10.86
N ASN A 92 27.32 8.15 11.91
CA ASN A 92 28.46 9.05 12.02
C ASN A 92 29.79 8.28 12.08
N ASP A 93 29.86 7.22 12.89
CA ASP A 93 31.06 6.39 13.02
C ASP A 93 31.45 5.70 11.72
N LEU A 94 30.46 5.31 10.92
CA LEU A 94 30.66 4.64 9.62
C LEU A 94 30.76 5.63 8.45
N GLY A 95 30.53 6.91 8.66
CA GLY A 95 30.52 7.93 7.60
C GLY A 95 29.44 7.69 6.54
N LEU A 96 28.28 7.17 6.94
CA LEU A 96 27.15 6.85 6.04
C LEU A 96 26.05 7.91 6.13
N GLU A 97 25.38 8.15 5.01
CA GLU A 97 24.19 9.00 4.94
C GLU A 97 22.91 8.15 5.09
N SER A 98 21.91 8.72 5.76
CA SER A 98 20.61 8.06 5.96
C SER A 98 19.66 8.34 4.79
N LEU A 99 18.86 7.34 4.41
CA LEU A 99 17.71 7.51 3.51
C LEU A 99 16.52 8.21 4.18
N GLY A 100 16.44 8.17 5.52
CA GLY A 100 15.33 8.73 6.27
C GLY A 100 15.37 8.42 7.75
N ARG A 101 14.50 9.07 8.53
CA ARG A 101 14.44 8.91 9.98
C ARG A 101 13.07 8.38 10.42
N TYR A 102 13.09 7.33 11.23
CA TYR A 102 11.89 6.89 11.95
C TYR A 102 11.55 7.89 13.06
N VAL A 103 10.45 8.64 12.90
CA VAL A 103 10.05 9.69 13.84
C VAL A 103 9.18 9.15 14.98
N ALA A 104 8.12 8.41 14.64
CA ALA A 104 7.18 7.88 15.63
C ALA A 104 6.38 6.70 15.07
N GLY A 105 5.88 5.87 15.98
CA GLY A 105 4.91 4.81 15.69
C GLY A 105 3.62 4.99 16.48
N GLY A 106 2.50 4.54 15.91
CA GLY A 106 1.19 4.54 16.54
C GLY A 106 0.42 3.28 16.19
N SER A 107 -0.14 2.63 17.22
CA SER A 107 -1.09 1.52 17.08
C SER A 107 -2.33 1.80 17.91
N ALA A 108 -3.49 1.44 17.38
CA ALA A 108 -4.80 1.61 17.99
C ALA A 108 -5.70 0.42 17.66
N GLY A 109 -6.47 -0.03 18.65
CA GLY A 109 -7.50 -1.05 18.46
C GLY A 109 -8.81 -0.44 17.97
N VAL A 110 -9.53 -1.18 17.14
CA VAL A 110 -10.92 -0.90 16.73
C VAL A 110 -11.75 -2.17 16.90
N HIS A 111 -13.08 -2.04 16.82
CA HIS A 111 -13.94 -3.21 16.88
C HIS A 111 -13.67 -4.14 15.68
N PRO A 112 -13.56 -5.47 15.87
CA PRO A 112 -13.22 -6.41 14.80
C PRO A 112 -14.11 -6.33 13.55
N ASP A 113 -15.42 -6.11 13.74
CA ASP A 113 -16.39 -5.98 12.63
C ASP A 113 -16.11 -4.77 11.70
N VAL A 114 -15.31 -3.81 12.14
CA VAL A 114 -14.91 -2.63 11.37
C VAL A 114 -13.40 -2.48 11.31
N MET A 115 -12.65 -3.59 11.37
CA MET A 115 -11.18 -3.58 11.41
C MET A 115 -10.52 -2.66 10.37
N GLY A 116 -11.15 -2.50 9.20
CA GLY A 116 -10.66 -1.65 8.12
C GLY A 116 -10.51 -0.17 8.45
N ILE A 117 -11.14 0.34 9.52
CA ILE A 117 -10.96 1.74 9.97
C ILE A 117 -9.76 1.93 10.91
N GLY A 118 -9.01 0.87 11.23
CA GLY A 118 -7.82 0.92 12.07
C GLY A 118 -6.82 2.05 11.74
N PRO A 119 -6.57 2.40 10.47
CA PRO A 119 -5.69 3.50 10.12
C PRO A 119 -6.13 4.86 10.69
N VAL A 120 -7.44 5.13 10.83
CA VAL A 120 -7.94 6.43 11.31
C VAL A 120 -7.44 6.78 12.74
N PRO A 121 -7.69 5.96 13.79
CA PRO A 121 -7.17 6.25 15.12
C PRO A 121 -5.65 6.05 15.22
N ALA A 122 -5.05 5.14 14.45
CA ALA A 122 -3.60 4.92 14.44
C ALA A 122 -2.85 6.16 13.91
N THR A 123 -3.30 6.73 12.79
CA THR A 123 -2.74 7.94 12.18
C THR A 123 -2.91 9.15 13.11
N ARG A 124 -4.09 9.34 13.70
CA ARG A 124 -4.30 10.43 14.70
C ARG A 124 -3.33 10.31 15.87
N LYS A 125 -3.08 9.09 16.36
CA LYS A 125 -2.18 8.83 17.47
C LYS A 125 -0.71 9.08 17.13
N VAL A 126 -0.24 8.65 15.95
CA VAL A 126 1.16 8.86 15.54
C VAL A 126 1.44 10.33 15.23
N LEU A 127 0.50 11.04 14.59
CA LEU A 127 0.61 12.48 14.33
C LEU A 127 0.68 13.28 15.64
N ALA A 128 -0.19 12.98 16.60
CA ALA A 128 -0.14 13.61 17.93
C ALA A 128 1.19 13.35 18.65
N ARG A 129 1.79 12.15 18.51
CA ARG A 129 3.11 11.83 19.08
C ARG A 129 4.25 12.57 18.39
N ALA A 130 4.17 12.73 17.07
CA ALA A 130 5.16 13.47 16.29
C ALA A 130 5.01 15.00 16.43
N GLY A 131 3.89 15.47 17.00
CA GLY A 131 3.55 16.90 17.03
C GLY A 131 3.16 17.43 15.65
N TRP A 132 2.67 16.57 14.76
CA TRP A 132 2.29 16.88 13.40
C TRP A 132 0.78 16.90 13.21
N SER A 133 0.35 17.53 12.12
CA SER A 133 -0.98 17.50 11.56
C SER A 133 -0.96 16.80 10.20
N VAL A 134 -2.15 16.52 9.64
CA VAL A 134 -2.25 15.95 8.28
C VAL A 134 -1.65 16.89 7.23
N GLY A 135 -1.70 18.21 7.46
CA GLY A 135 -1.14 19.21 6.54
C GLY A 135 0.39 19.25 6.51
N ASP A 136 1.06 18.60 7.48
CA ASP A 136 2.51 18.48 7.51
C ASP A 136 3.03 17.27 6.70
N LEU A 137 2.12 16.41 6.24
CA LEU A 137 2.46 15.23 5.44
C LEU A 137 2.58 15.61 3.97
N ALA A 138 3.75 15.34 3.38
CA ALA A 138 3.94 15.46 1.93
C ALA A 138 3.25 14.30 1.19
N GLU A 139 3.36 13.09 1.75
CA GLU A 139 2.87 11.84 1.16
C GLU A 139 2.29 10.93 2.23
N ALA A 140 1.39 10.03 1.82
CA ALA A 140 0.78 9.05 2.70
C ALA A 140 0.62 7.71 1.98
N GLU A 141 1.38 6.72 2.44
CA GLU A 141 1.22 5.33 2.02
C GLU A 141 0.17 4.63 2.89
N PHE A 142 -0.94 4.24 2.27
CA PHE A 142 -2.04 3.53 2.92
C PHE A 142 -2.27 2.19 2.23
N ASN A 143 -2.14 1.10 2.99
CA ASN A 143 -2.41 -0.23 2.46
C ASN A 143 -3.86 -0.40 1.96
N GLU A 144 -4.02 -0.87 0.74
CA GLU A 144 -5.29 -0.99 0.02
C GLU A 144 -5.93 -2.38 0.13
N ALA A 145 -6.09 -2.92 1.35
CA ALA A 145 -6.67 -4.26 1.54
C ALA A 145 -8.01 -4.47 0.80
N PHE A 146 -8.86 -3.45 0.82
CA PHE A 146 -10.11 -3.30 0.09
C PHE A 146 -10.32 -1.82 -0.23
N ALA A 147 -10.76 -1.53 -1.45
CA ALA A 147 -11.10 -0.14 -1.82
C ALA A 147 -12.15 0.47 -0.88
N ALA A 148 -13.05 -0.36 -0.32
CA ALA A 148 -14.06 0.08 0.65
C ALA A 148 -13.45 0.67 1.93
N GLN A 149 -12.42 0.03 2.52
CA GLN A 149 -11.79 0.56 3.73
C GLN A 149 -10.87 1.73 3.42
N ALA A 150 -10.14 1.67 2.31
CA ALA A 150 -9.24 2.75 1.91
C ALA A 150 -10.03 4.06 1.80
N LEU A 151 -11.13 4.04 1.04
CA LEU A 151 -12.07 5.16 0.88
C LEU A 151 -12.78 5.60 2.17
N ALA A 152 -12.83 4.75 3.21
CA ALA A 152 -13.39 5.13 4.50
C ALA A 152 -12.37 5.83 5.41
N CYS A 153 -11.07 5.62 5.15
CA CYS A 153 -9.97 6.22 5.90
C CYS A 153 -9.50 7.55 5.31
N VAL A 154 -9.66 7.74 3.99
CA VAL A 154 -9.26 8.96 3.26
C VAL A 154 -10.40 9.94 3.02
#